data_AF-Q213T5-F1
#
_entry.id   AF-Q213T5-F1
#
_cell.length_a   1.000
_cell.length_b   1.000
_cell.length_c   1.000
_cell.angle_alpha   90.00
_cell.angle_beta   90.00
_cell.angle_gamma   90.00
#
_symmetry.space_group_name_H-M   'P 1'
#
loop_
_entity.id
_entity.type
_entity.pdbx_description
1 polymer ?
#
loop_
_entity_poly.entity_id
_entity_poly.type
_entity_poly.pdbx_seq_one_letter_code
_entity_poly.pdbx_strand_id
1 'polypeptide(L)' 'MHKIWIGLAALVAAAALGDPAQARDYRYCLISPGFGYPGECSYSTYRQCAASASGRYADCIVNPRAYAEPRRTYRRRHR' A
#
# COMPACT_ATOMS: atom_id res chain seq x y z
N MET A 1 44.75 -22.45 22.04
CA MET A 1 43.41 -22.87 21.56
C MET A 1 42.34 -21.93 22.12
N HIS A 2 42.11 -20.76 21.52
CA HIS A 2 40.92 -19.95 21.81
C HIS A 2 40.38 -19.38 20.50
N LYS A 3 39.28 -19.99 20.05
CA LYS A 3 38.52 -19.67 18.84
C LYS A 3 37.87 -18.31 19.04
N ILE A 4 38.24 -17.32 18.23
CA ILE A 4 37.66 -15.97 18.28
C ILE A 4 36.71 -15.83 17.08
N TRP A 5 35.43 -16.05 17.41
CA TRP A 5 34.22 -15.38 16.93
C TRP A 5 34.03 -15.17 15.42
N ILE A 6 33.31 -16.09 14.79
CA ILE A 6 32.57 -15.79 13.56
C ILE A 6 31.39 -14.90 13.98
N GLY A 7 31.49 -13.61 13.66
CA GLY A 7 30.39 -12.66 13.84
C GLY A 7 29.21 -13.06 12.97
N LEU A 8 28.08 -13.34 13.61
CA LEU A 8 26.85 -13.69 12.91
C LEU A 8 26.15 -12.39 12.50
N ALA A 9 26.45 -11.89 11.31
CA ALA A 9 25.72 -10.78 10.72
C ALA A 9 24.33 -11.28 10.27
N ALA A 10 23.31 -11.10 11.13
CA ALA A 10 21.94 -11.37 10.78
C ALA A 10 21.42 -10.26 9.83
N LEU A 11 21.54 -10.47 8.52
CA LEU A 11 20.80 -9.70 7.53
C LEU A 11 19.32 -10.11 7.60
N VAL A 12 18.52 -9.36 8.35
CA VAL A 12 17.06 -9.48 8.30
C VAL A 12 16.60 -8.82 7.00
N ALA A 13 16.55 -9.60 5.93
CA ALA A 13 15.80 -9.22 4.75
C ALA A 13 14.31 -9.29 5.10
N ALA A 14 13.71 -8.15 5.44
CA ALA A 14 12.26 -8.04 5.53
C ALA A 14 11.71 -8.19 4.10
N ALA A 15 11.50 -9.44 3.67
CA ALA A 15 10.66 -9.72 2.53
C ALA A 15 9.26 -9.20 2.89
N ALA A 16 8.88 -8.06 2.31
CA ALA A 16 7.51 -7.62 2.30
C ALA A 16 6.72 -8.69 1.53
N LEU A 17 6.21 -9.69 2.26
CA LEU A 17 5.18 -10.57 1.76
C LEU A 17 3.98 -9.66 1.49
N GLY A 18 3.80 -9.29 0.22
CA GLY A 18 2.60 -8.61 -0.22
C GLY A 18 1.43 -9.50 0.16
N ASP A 19 0.61 -9.04 1.10
CA ASP A 19 -0.66 -9.67 1.43
C ASP A 19 -1.48 -9.77 0.13
N PRO A 20 -2.21 -10.87 -0.16
CA PRO A 20 -3.15 -10.87 -1.26
C PRO A 20 -4.02 -9.63 -1.12
N ALA A 21 -4.26 -8.90 -2.21
CA ALA A 21 -5.06 -7.68 -2.22
C ALA A 21 -6.50 -8.00 -1.81
N GLN A 22 -6.73 -8.15 -0.51
CA GLN A 22 -8.03 -8.13 0.11
C GLN A 22 -8.60 -6.77 -0.24
N ALA A 23 -9.80 -6.76 -0.85
CA ALA A 23 -10.53 -5.54 -1.16
C ALA A 23 -11.00 -4.90 0.16
N ARG A 24 -10.04 -4.35 0.90
CA ARG A 24 -10.25 -3.52 2.07
C ARG A 24 -10.28 -2.09 1.58
N ASP A 25 -11.20 -1.29 2.11
CA ASP A 25 -11.24 0.15 1.83
C ASP A 25 -10.08 0.86 2.54
N TYR A 26 -8.86 0.67 2.05
CA TYR A 26 -7.68 1.41 2.49
C TYR A 26 -7.81 2.87 2.08
N ARG A 27 -7.44 3.78 2.98
CA ARG A 27 -7.65 5.22 2.79
C ARG A 27 -6.59 5.87 1.90
N TYR A 28 -5.44 5.23 1.73
CA TYR A 28 -4.30 5.77 0.99
C TYR A 28 -3.73 4.75 0.00
N CYS A 29 -3.28 5.26 -1.15
CA CYS A 29 -2.65 4.48 -2.20
C CYS A 29 -1.27 5.04 -2.54
N LEU A 30 -0.32 4.15 -2.79
CA LEU A 30 1.01 4.48 -3.29
C LEU A 30 1.00 4.45 -4.82
N ILE A 31 1.39 5.56 -5.43
CA ILE A 31 1.53 5.70 -6.88
C ILE A 31 3.00 5.76 -7.26
N SER A 32 3.33 5.16 -8.40
CA SER A 32 4.66 5.24 -9.01
C SER A 32 4.47 5.39 -10.50
N PRO A 33 5.41 6.01 -11.23
CA PRO A 33 5.34 6.03 -12.68
C PRO A 33 5.32 4.62 -13.25
N GLY A 34 4.55 4.42 -14.31
CA GLY A 34 4.39 3.12 -14.95
C GLY A 34 3.40 2.17 -14.25
N PHE A 35 2.94 2.49 -13.04
CA PHE A 35 1.82 1.79 -12.40
C PHE A 35 0.51 2.54 -12.67
N GLY A 36 -0.55 1.80 -13.05
CA GLY A 36 -1.86 2.38 -13.35
C GLY A 36 -2.50 3.07 -12.14
N TYR A 37 -3.44 3.97 -12.37
CA TYR A 37 -4.19 4.67 -11.32
C TYR A 37 -5.25 3.76 -10.67
N PRO A 38 -5.43 3.76 -9.33
CA PRO A 38 -4.81 4.64 -8.32
C PRO A 38 -3.51 4.09 -7.69
N GLY A 39 -2.85 3.10 -8.30
CA GLY A 39 -1.68 2.44 -7.74
C GLY A 39 -2.03 1.39 -6.68
N GLU A 40 -1.15 1.22 -5.70
CA GLU A 40 -1.28 0.21 -4.63
C GLU A 40 -2.02 0.79 -3.42
N CYS A 41 -3.28 0.40 -3.21
CA CYS A 41 -4.10 0.85 -2.09
C CYS A 41 -4.07 -0.16 -0.93
N SER A 42 -2.98 -0.16 -0.16
CA SER A 42 -2.78 -1.08 0.97
C SER A 42 -2.51 -0.37 2.30
N TYR A 43 -2.75 0.96 2.37
CA TYR A 43 -2.34 1.79 3.49
C TYR A 43 -3.54 2.43 4.21
N SER A 44 -3.60 2.23 5.52
CA SER A 44 -4.68 2.79 6.35
C SER A 44 -4.37 4.22 6.84
N THR A 45 -3.09 4.60 6.90
CA THR A 45 -2.64 5.95 7.24
C THR A 45 -1.67 6.50 6.21
N TYR A 46 -1.64 7.83 6.04
CA TYR A 46 -0.70 8.50 5.14
C TYR A 46 0.75 8.19 5.51
N ARG A 47 1.06 8.15 6.81
CA ARG A 47 2.41 7.87 7.32
C ARG A 47 2.91 6.47 6.96
N GLN A 48 2.04 5.47 6.96
CA GLN A 48 2.41 4.13 6.48
C GLN A 48 2.73 4.16 4.98
N CYS A 49 1.91 4.83 4.18
CA CYS A 49 2.19 5.01 2.75
C CYS A 49 3.52 5.74 2.53
N ALA A 50 3.74 6.86 3.22
CA ALA A 50 4.95 7.68 3.08
C ALA A 50 6.22 6.92 3.50
N ALA A 51 6.14 6.10 4.56
CA ALA A 51 7.22 5.21 4.93
C ALA A 51 7.54 4.21 3.82
N SER A 52 6.52 3.65 3.17
CA SER A 52 6.68 2.72 2.04
C SER A 52 7.10 3.39 0.73
N ALA A 53 6.83 4.68 0.55
CA ALA A 53 7.26 5.48 -0.59
C ALA A 53 8.71 6.01 -0.43
N SER A 54 9.20 6.12 0.81
CA SER A 54 10.52 6.67 1.11
C SER A 54 11.62 5.91 0.37
N GLY A 55 12.48 6.64 -0.35
CA GLY A 55 13.59 6.08 -1.12
C GLY A 55 13.16 5.43 -2.45
N ARG A 56 11.89 5.49 -2.83
CA ARG A 56 11.36 5.06 -4.12
C ARG A 56 10.95 6.28 -4.93
N TYR A 57 10.89 6.14 -6.25
CA TYR A 57 10.25 7.13 -7.10
C TYR A 57 8.73 6.92 -7.08
N ALA A 58 8.13 7.20 -5.92
CA ALA A 58 6.75 6.92 -5.58
C ALA A 58 6.16 8.01 -4.67
N ASP A 59 4.84 8.19 -4.72
CA ASP A 59 4.10 9.18 -3.96
C ASP A 59 2.83 8.59 -3.35
N CYS A 60 2.22 9.33 -2.41
CA CYS A 60 1.03 8.90 -1.69
C CYS A 60 -0.19 9.75 -2.02
N ILE A 61 -1.27 9.10 -2.44
CA ILE A 61 -2.56 9.74 -2.71
C ILE A 61 -3.65 9.19 -1.80
N VAL A 62 -4.74 9.96 -1.67
CA VAL A 62 -5.97 9.49 -1.05
C VAL A 62 -6.65 8.49 -1.99
N ASN A 63 -7.15 7.37 -1.45
CA ASN A 63 -7.85 6.37 -2.26
C ASN A 63 -9.15 6.97 -2.84
N PRO A 64 -9.28 7.12 -4.16
CA PRO A 64 -10.48 7.66 -4.79
C PRO A 64 -11.72 6.77 -4.58
N ARG A 65 -11.53 5.46 -4.35
CA ARG A 65 -12.63 4.51 -4.10
C ARG A 65 -13.22 4.66 -2.71
N ALA A 66 -12.46 5.16 -1.73
CA ALA A 66 -12.93 5.37 -0.36
C ALA A 66 -14.05 6.44 -0.26
N TYR A 67 -14.16 7.31 -1.27
CA TYR A 67 -15.18 8.36 -1.36
C TYR A 67 -16.10 8.18 -2.56
N ALA A 68 -15.96 7.08 -3.31
CA ALA A 68 -16.88 6.75 -4.39
C ALA A 68 -18.21 6.31 -3.76
N GLU A 69 -19.08 7.29 -3.49
CA GLU A 69 -20.42 7.02 -3.00
C GLU A 69 -21.11 6.06 -3.99
N PRO A 70 -21.71 4.95 -3.53
CA PRO A 70 -22.48 4.10 -4.42
C PRO A 70 -23.60 4.96 -4.99
N ARG A 71 -23.58 5.23 -6.31
CA ARG A 71 -24.64 5.95 -7.03
C ARG A 71 -25.98 5.22 -6.82
N ARG A 72 -26.68 5.53 -5.72
CA ARG A 72 -28.00 5.00 -5.34
C ARG A 72 -29.15 5.69 -6.08
N THR A 73 -28.91 6.27 -7.25
CA THR A 73 -29.85 7.21 -7.89
C THR A 73 -30.29 6.82 -9.31
N TYR A 74 -30.28 5.53 -9.67
CA TYR A 74 -30.97 5.05 -10.88
C TYR A 74 -31.86 3.82 -10.62
N ARG A 75 -32.70 3.84 -9.57
CA ARG A 75 -33.71 2.78 -9.38
C ARG A 75 -35.02 3.27 -8.78
N ARG A 76 -35.51 4.42 -9.24
CA ARG A 76 -36.81 4.97 -8.81
C ARG A 76 -37.61 5.70 -9.88
N ARG A 77 -37.31 5.51 -11.17
CA ARG A 77 -38.02 6.23 -12.25
C ARG A 77 -38.55 5.36 -13.39
N HIS A 78 -38.69 4.05 -13.15
CA HIS A 78 -39.24 3.09 -14.11
C HIS A 78 -40.35 2.25 -13.46
N ARG A 79 -41.33 2.90 -12.84
CA ARG A 79 -42.63 2.30 -12.50
C ARG A 79 -43.72 3.28 -12.89
#